data_AF-A0A9E1HBV2-F1
#
_entry.id   AF-A0A9E1HBV2-F1
#
_cell.length_a   1.000
_cell.length_b   1.000
_cell.length_c   1.000
_cell.angle_alpha   90.00
_cell.angle_beta   90.00
_cell.angle_gamma   90.00
#
_symmetry.space_group_name_H-M   'P 1'
#
loop_
_entity.id
_entity.type
_entity.pdbx_description
1 polymer ?
#
loop_
_entity_poly.entity_id
_entity_poly.type
_entity_poly.pdbx_seq_one_letter_code
_entity_poly.pdbx_strand_id
1 'polypeptide(L)' 'IIGVDQDNFLNLDFHYFAMWNYCFGIQLDQASSEEIAAIKQTEEYQKLDSYPSKNCIAVIHDIIVIKLPEE' A
#
# COMPACT_ATOMS: atom_id res chain seq x y z
N ILE A 1 -2.99 -5.96 -10.90
CA ILE A 1 -4.17 -6.70 -11.42
C ILE A 1 -5.27 -5.66 -11.58
N ILE A 2 -5.84 -5.51 -12.77
CA ILE A 2 -6.91 -4.55 -13.04
C ILE A 2 -8.18 -5.38 -13.25
N GLY A 3 -9.10 -5.32 -12.29
CA GLY A 3 -10.49 -5.70 -12.49
C GLY A 3 -11.28 -4.42 -12.74
N VAL A 4 -12.04 -4.38 -13.83
CA VAL A 4 -12.97 -3.29 -14.14
C VAL A 4 -14.38 -3.80 -13.86
N ASP A 5 -15.13 -3.10 -13.00
CA ASP A 5 -16.59 -3.14 -13.01
C ASP A 5 -17.09 -1.77 -13.45
N GLN A 6 -17.55 -1.73 -14.70
CA GLN A 6 -18.27 -0.67 -15.40
C GLN A 6 -17.60 0.72 -15.55
N ASP A 7 -16.88 1.24 -14.56
CA ASP A 7 -15.96 2.41 -14.62
C ASP A 7 -15.18 2.64 -13.30
N ASN A 8 -15.32 1.74 -12.31
CA ASN A 8 -14.66 1.88 -11.02
C ASN A 8 -13.24 1.33 -11.07
N PHE A 9 -12.26 2.20 -10.90
CA PHE A 9 -10.87 1.82 -10.73
C PHE A 9 -10.67 1.25 -9.33
N LEU A 10 -9.93 0.14 -9.21
CA LEU A 10 -9.47 -0.43 -7.93
C LEU A 10 -8.39 0.46 -7.29
N ASN A 11 -8.63 1.77 -7.18
CA ASN A 11 -7.66 2.75 -6.71
C ASN A 11 -7.88 3.18 -5.26
N LEU A 12 -9.06 2.90 -4.68
CA LEU A 12 -9.32 3.17 -3.26
C LEU A 12 -8.64 2.13 -2.36
N ASP A 13 -8.11 2.58 -1.22
CA ASP A 13 -7.29 1.78 -0.28
C ASP A 13 -7.94 0.45 0.13
N PHE A 14 -9.27 0.44 0.34
CA PHE A 14 -9.99 -0.77 0.72
C PHE A 14 -10.00 -1.86 -0.37
N HIS A 15 -9.84 -1.49 -1.65
CA HIS A 15 -9.74 -2.46 -2.74
C HIS A 15 -8.44 -3.25 -2.67
N TYR A 16 -7.35 -2.63 -2.24
CA TYR A 16 -6.08 -3.32 -2.05
C TYR A 16 -6.18 -4.35 -0.92
N PHE A 17 -6.74 -3.97 0.23
CA PHE A 17 -6.98 -4.91 1.34
C PHE A 17 -7.95 -6.04 0.96
N ALA A 18 -9.00 -5.75 0.19
CA ALA A 18 -9.94 -6.75 -0.29
C ALA A 18 -9.27 -7.73 -1.27
N MET A 19 -8.40 -7.26 -2.16
CA MET A 19 -7.68 -8.11 -3.12
C MET A 19 -6.76 -9.12 -2.42
N TRP A 20 -6.01 -8.70 -1.38
CA TRP A 20 -5.14 -9.61 -0.62
C TRP A 20 -5.95 -10.71 0.10
N ASN A 21 -7.02 -10.32 0.77
CA ASN A 21 -7.87 -11.26 1.52
C ASN A 21 -8.68 -12.18 0.59
N TYR A 22 -9.37 -11.64 -0.42
CA TYR A 22 -10.33 -12.42 -1.22
C TYR A 22 -9.73 -13.09 -2.45
N CYS A 23 -8.72 -12.50 -3.10
CA CYS A 23 -8.12 -13.10 -4.30
C CYS A 23 -6.95 -14.05 -3.97
N PHE A 24 -6.17 -13.73 -2.93
CA PHE A 24 -5.00 -14.52 -2.56
C PHE A 24 -5.18 -15.35 -1.29
N GLY A 25 -6.28 -15.15 -0.53
CA GLY A 25 -6.50 -15.84 0.74
C GLY A 25 -5.48 -15.45 1.81
N ILE A 26 -4.81 -14.31 1.66
CA ILE A 26 -3.77 -13.82 2.57
C ILE A 26 -4.39 -12.76 3.47
N GLN A 27 -4.45 -13.06 4.77
CA GLN A 27 -4.83 -12.09 5.78
C GLN A 27 -3.59 -11.31 6.22
N LEU A 28 -3.60 -10.00 5.99
CA LEU A 28 -2.56 -9.08 6.43
C LEU A 28 -3.04 -8.34 7.68
N ASP A 29 -2.18 -8.24 8.69
CA ASP A 29 -2.40 -7.37 9.83
C ASP A 29 -2.16 -5.91 9.44
N GLN A 30 -2.92 -5.00 10.05
CA GLN A 30 -2.69 -3.56 9.87
C GLN A 30 -1.55 -3.10 10.79
N ALA A 31 -0.64 -2.31 10.24
CA ALA A 31 0.41 -1.65 11.01
C ALA A 31 -0.19 -0.69 12.04
N SER A 32 0.42 -0.62 13.23
CA SER A 32 0.02 0.30 14.30
C SER A 32 0.37 1.75 13.95
N SER A 33 -0.25 2.71 14.65
CA SER A 33 0.06 4.13 14.51
C SER A 33 1.54 4.43 14.80
N GLU A 34 2.14 3.74 15.78
CA GLU A 34 3.54 3.88 16.15
C GLU A 34 4.47 3.34 15.05
N GLU A 35 4.15 2.18 14.47
CA GLU A 35 4.91 1.58 13.36
C GLU A 35 4.88 2.48 12.12
N ILE A 36 3.70 3.01 11.78
CA ILE A 36 3.53 3.97 10.69
C ILE A 36 4.37 5.23 10.93
N ALA A 37 4.33 5.78 12.14
CA ALA A 37 5.13 6.95 12.50
C ALA A 37 6.63 6.68 12.38
N ALA A 38 7.10 5.51 12.83
CA ALA A 38 8.49 5.11 12.72
C ALA A 38 8.94 4.93 11.26
N ILE A 39 8.12 4.27 10.43
CA ILE A 39 8.39 4.09 8.99
C ILE A 39 8.54 5.44 8.29
N LYS A 40 7.65 6.42 8.58
CA LYS A 40 7.71 7.75 7.96
C LYS A 40 9.01 8.51 8.22
N GLN A 41 9.73 8.17 9.29
CA GLN A 41 11.03 8.79 9.63
C GLN A 41 12.22 8.10 8.94
N THR A 42 12.01 6.95 8.27
CA THR A 42 13.10 6.24 7.60
C THR A 42 13.51 6.92 6.29
N GLU A 43 14.80 6.89 5.97
CA GLU A 43 15.28 7.35 4.66
C GLU A 43 14.68 6.53 3.51
N GLU A 44 14.44 5.24 3.74
CA GLU A 44 13.85 4.34 2.76
C GLU A 44 12.45 4.81 2.34
N TYR A 45 11.58 5.13 3.31
CA TYR A 45 10.27 5.71 3.02
C TYR A 45 10.36 7.07 2.32
N GLN A 46 11.28 7.94 2.75
CA GLN A 46 11.44 9.27 2.16
C GLN A 46 11.86 9.21 0.69
N LYS A 47 12.63 8.19 0.30
CA LYS A 47 13.08 7.94 -1.08
C LYS A 47 12.03 7.22 -1.95
N LEU A 48 10.93 6.72 -1.37
CA LEU A 48 9.85 6.13 -2.17
C LEU A 48 9.20 7.20 -3.04
N ASP A 49 8.98 6.84 -4.30
CA ASP A 49 8.12 7.61 -5.20
C ASP A 49 6.66 7.40 -4.84
N SER A 50 5.76 8.30 -5.24
CA SER A 50 4.32 8.05 -5.12
C SER A 50 3.81 7.18 -6.28
N TYR A 51 2.80 6.36 -6.00
CA TYR A 51 2.04 5.61 -7.01
C TYR A 51 1.57 6.56 -8.14
N PRO A 52 1.63 6.16 -9.43
CA PRO A 52 1.84 4.81 -9.98
C PRO A 52 3.29 4.43 -10.29
N SER A 53 4.28 5.14 -9.74
CA SER A 53 5.70 4.87 -10.01
C SER A 53 6.11 3.47 -9.57
N LYS A 54 7.05 2.84 -10.29
CA LYS A 54 7.52 1.48 -9.95
C LYS A 54 8.19 1.38 -8.57
N ASN A 55 8.77 2.46 -8.08
CA ASN A 55 9.44 2.52 -6.78
C ASN A 55 8.51 3.06 -5.66
N CYS A 56 7.19 2.90 -5.78
CA CYS A 56 6.24 3.33 -4.75
C CYS A 56 5.93 2.27 -3.68
N ILE A 57 6.51 1.07 -3.82
CA ILE A 57 6.27 -0.07 -2.92
C ILE A 57 7.62 -0.55 -2.37
N ALA A 58 7.69 -0.77 -1.05
CA ALA A 58 8.83 -1.40 -0.37
C ALA A 58 8.37 -2.22 0.83
N VAL A 59 9.28 -3.01 1.38
CA VAL A 59 9.11 -3.69 2.68
C VAL A 59 10.04 -3.01 3.66
N ILE A 60 9.48 -2.29 4.64
CA ILE A 60 10.23 -1.53 5.65
C ILE A 60 9.83 -2.05 7.02
N HIS A 61 10.80 -2.50 7.82
CA HIS A 61 10.55 -3.15 9.12
C HIS A 61 9.52 -4.30 9.03
N ASP A 62 9.66 -5.17 8.02
CA ASP A 62 8.76 -6.29 7.74
C ASP A 62 7.30 -5.91 7.38
N ILE A 63 7.03 -4.62 7.15
CA ILE A 63 5.72 -4.10 6.75
C ILE A 63 5.75 -3.73 5.27
N ILE A 64 4.75 -4.17 4.51
CA ILE A 64 4.55 -3.75 3.11
C ILE A 64 4.02 -2.32 3.11
N VAL A 65 4.77 -1.38 2.51
CA VAL A 65 4.43 0.04 2.44
C VAL A 65 4.19 0.42 0.98
N ILE A 66 3.06 1.08 0.73
CA ILE A 66 2.72 1.67 -0.58
C ILE A 66 2.53 3.18 -0.38
N LYS A 67 3.34 4.00 -1.05
CA LYS A 67 3.23 5.47 -0.97
C LYS A 67 2.26 5.98 -2.03
N LEU A 68 1.13 6.52 -1.58
CA LEU A 68 0.13 7.16 -2.44
C LEU A 68 0.46 8.65 -2.61
N PRO A 69 0.02 9.30 -3.71
CA PRO A 69 0.11 10.75 -3.84
C PRO A 69 -0.74 11.46 -2.78
N GLU A 70 -0.29 12.64 -2.33
CA GLU A 70 -1.14 13.55 -1.55
C GLU A 70 -2.25 14.09 -2.46
N GLU A 71 -3.47 14.23 -1.94
CA GLU A 71 -4.61 14.86 -2.65
C GLU A 71 -4.39 16.36 -2.91
#